data_AF-A0AAQ4FFX4-F1
#
_entry.id   AF-A0AAQ4FFX4-F1
#
_cell.length_a   1.000
_cell.length_b   1.000
_cell.length_c   1.000
_cell.angle_alpha   90.00
_cell.angle_beta   90.00
_cell.angle_gamma   90.00
#
_symmetry.space_group_name_H-M   'P 1'
#
loop_
_entity.id
_entity.type
_entity.pdbx_description
1 polymer ?
#
loop_
_entity_poly.entity_id
_entity_poly.type
_entity_poly.pdbx_seq_one_letter_code
_entity_poly.pdbx_strand_id
1 'polypeptide(L)'
;MCPARRLLNLYKDVGDLEWAFAKRGPRAPRDTGVAFFKTTGGNTDAIASHATWGYYGAMNKVLKKYVFSYSLLAGSGQPVPATTVTFSGYPGSVSSGDDFYLTNMNLASTLGTSFPGSYCFDEAISRTGGNDDFTQIIQRWCGAQANKKCNT
;
A
#
# COMPACT_ATOMS: atom_id res chain seq x y z
N MET A 1 9.85 0.68 32.08
CA MET A 1 9.00 0.56 30.88
C MET A 1 9.56 1.49 29.80
N CYS A 2 10.02 0.95 28.67
CA CYS A 2 10.72 1.72 27.63
C CYS A 2 9.69 2.46 26.73
N PRO A 3 9.74 3.79 26.58
CA PRO A 3 8.71 4.58 25.88
C PRO A 3 8.76 4.47 24.34
N ALA A 4 9.73 3.77 23.76
CA ALA A 4 9.94 3.70 22.31
C ALA A 4 8.88 2.89 21.53
N ARG A 5 7.95 2.20 22.20
CA ARG A 5 7.06 1.24 21.53
C ARG A 5 5.97 1.87 20.65
N ARG A 6 5.61 3.14 20.86
CA ARG A 6 4.55 3.82 20.08
C ARG A 6 5.03 4.48 18.79
N LEU A 7 6.29 4.90 18.73
CA LEU A 7 6.82 5.66 17.58
C LEU A 7 6.93 4.81 16.30
N LEU A 8 7.15 3.50 16.44
CA LEU A 8 7.32 2.58 15.30
C LEU A 8 6.13 2.53 14.34
N ASN A 9 4.91 2.77 14.82
CA ASN A 9 3.71 2.76 13.97
C ASN A 9 3.36 4.14 13.39
N LEU A 10 3.96 5.20 13.93
CA LEU A 10 3.72 6.57 13.53
C LEU A 10 4.86 7.11 12.65
N TYR A 11 5.89 6.31 12.36
CA TYR A 11 7.12 6.82 11.75
C TYR A 11 6.88 7.49 10.38
N LYS A 12 5.90 7.02 9.60
CA LYS A 12 5.51 7.63 8.33
C LYS A 12 4.79 8.97 8.51
N ASP A 13 3.98 9.08 9.55
CA ASP A 13 3.23 10.29 9.85
C ASP A 13 4.12 11.35 10.51
N VAL A 14 5.18 10.93 11.23
CA VAL A 14 6.09 11.85 11.93
C VAL A 14 6.68 12.91 10.99
N GLY A 15 7.08 12.55 9.76
CA GLY A 15 7.61 13.53 8.81
C GLY A 15 6.58 14.60 8.40
N ASP A 16 5.31 14.21 8.22
CA ASP A 16 4.23 15.14 7.92
C ASP A 16 3.82 15.95 9.16
N LEU A 17 3.86 15.36 10.35
CA LEU A 17 3.59 16.03 11.63
C LEU A 17 4.67 17.06 11.96
N GLU A 18 5.94 16.72 11.75
CA GLU A 18 7.08 17.64 11.89
C GLU A 18 6.90 18.85 10.99
N TRP A 19 6.49 18.64 9.73
CA TRP A 19 6.18 19.74 8.83
C TRP A 19 4.98 20.58 9.30
N ALA A 20 3.88 19.92 9.70
CA ALA A 20 2.66 20.58 10.14
C ALA A 20 2.86 21.43 11.41
N PHE A 21 3.64 20.94 12.38
CA PHE A 21 3.88 21.63 13.65
C PHE A 21 5.07 22.58 13.62
N ALA A 22 6.17 22.23 12.96
CA ALA A 22 7.38 23.04 13.00
C ALA A 22 7.38 24.18 11.97
N LYS A 23 6.55 24.11 10.91
CA LYS A 23 6.60 25.01 9.74
C LYS A 23 8.03 25.29 9.25
N ARG A 24 8.95 24.34 9.45
CA ARG A 24 10.38 24.52 9.24
C ARG A 24 10.85 23.50 8.23
N GLY A 25 11.34 24.04 7.12
CA GLY A 25 12.09 23.31 6.11
C GLY A 25 11.25 22.73 4.97
N PRO A 26 11.94 22.36 3.87
CA PRO A 26 11.32 21.64 2.76
C PRO A 26 10.67 20.34 3.28
N ARG A 27 9.55 19.95 2.70
CA ARG A 27 8.91 18.66 3.00
C ARG A 27 9.96 17.57 2.78
N ALA A 28 10.24 16.77 3.80
CA ALA A 28 11.13 15.62 3.64
C ALA A 28 10.60 14.77 2.48
N PRO A 29 11.46 14.24 1.59
CA PRO A 29 11.02 13.31 0.56
C PRO A 29 10.20 12.21 1.22
N ARG A 30 8.96 12.01 0.76
CA ARG A 30 8.18 10.86 1.22
C ARG A 30 8.99 9.61 0.83
N ASP A 31 9.21 8.71 1.79
CA ASP A 31 9.74 7.37 1.54
C ASP A 31 8.74 6.65 0.63
N THR A 32 8.90 6.87 -0.66
CA THR A 32 8.02 6.36 -1.70
C THR A 32 8.78 5.25 -2.40
N GLY A 33 8.20 4.05 -2.37
CA GLY A 33 8.66 2.98 -3.24
C GLY A 33 8.20 3.20 -4.67
N VAL A 34 8.68 2.36 -5.57
CA VAL A 34 8.15 2.25 -6.93
C VAL A 34 7.17 1.10 -7.00
N ALA A 35 5.99 1.36 -7.54
CA ALA A 35 4.98 0.34 -7.82
C ALA A 35 4.87 0.09 -9.32
N PHE A 36 4.76 -1.17 -9.72
CA PHE A 36 4.62 -1.56 -11.11
C PHE A 36 3.52 -2.62 -11.28
N PHE A 37 2.64 -2.38 -12.24
CA PHE A 37 1.53 -3.26 -12.58
C PHE A 37 1.61 -3.62 -14.06
N LYS A 38 1.59 -4.91 -14.38
CA LYS A 38 1.70 -5.38 -15.77
C LYS A 38 0.79 -6.56 -16.02
N THR A 39 -0.03 -6.45 -17.07
CA THR A 39 -0.78 -7.58 -17.61
C THR A 39 0.10 -8.38 -18.59
N THR A 40 -0.02 -9.71 -18.56
CA THR A 40 0.70 -10.62 -19.47
C THR A 40 0.05 -10.64 -20.86
N GLY A 41 0.75 -11.24 -21.83
CA GLY A 41 0.25 -11.36 -23.20
C GLY A 41 -1.12 -12.04 -23.24
N GLY A 42 -2.08 -11.37 -23.88
CA GLY A 42 -3.46 -11.88 -23.99
C GLY A 42 -4.33 -11.65 -22.74
N ASN A 43 -3.91 -10.79 -21.81
CA ASN A 43 -4.64 -10.51 -20.57
C ASN A 43 -4.95 -11.77 -19.73
N THR A 44 -4.03 -12.74 -19.75
CA THR A 44 -4.22 -14.03 -19.07
C THR A 44 -3.82 -13.99 -17.61
N ASP A 45 -3.01 -13.02 -17.21
CA ASP A 45 -2.51 -12.82 -15.87
C ASP A 45 -2.14 -11.34 -15.67
N ALA A 46 -2.04 -10.90 -14.41
CA ALA A 46 -1.45 -9.63 -14.10
C ALA A 46 -0.55 -9.66 -12.86
N ILE A 47 0.58 -8.98 -13.01
CA ILE A 47 1.68 -8.95 -12.08
C ILE A 47 1.70 -7.59 -11.42
N ALA A 48 1.72 -7.59 -10.08
CA ALA A 48 1.95 -6.40 -9.27
C ALA A 48 3.27 -6.56 -8.52
N SER A 49 4.13 -5.55 -8.61
CA SER A 49 5.41 -5.52 -7.90
C SER A 49 5.60 -4.17 -7.23
N HIS A 50 6.24 -4.18 -6.07
CA HIS A 50 6.54 -2.98 -5.30
C HIS A 50 7.99 -3.04 -4.79
N ALA A 51 8.72 -1.93 -4.90
CA ALA A 51 10.07 -1.80 -4.41
C ALA A 51 10.22 -0.52 -3.58
N THR A 52 10.27 -0.67 -2.27
CA THR A 52 10.36 0.45 -1.32
C THR A 52 11.74 1.08 -1.30
N TRP A 53 11.80 2.42 -1.31
CA TRP A 53 13.00 3.18 -0.97
C TRP A 53 13.01 3.48 0.53
N GLY A 54 14.17 3.38 1.16
CA GLY A 54 14.31 3.69 2.58
C GLY A 54 15.75 3.57 3.05
N TYR A 55 15.98 3.92 4.31
CA TYR A 55 17.31 3.86 4.92
C TYR A 55 17.80 2.42 5.09
N TYR A 56 19.10 2.19 4.89
CA TYR A 56 19.70 0.86 5.13
C TYR A 56 19.51 0.36 6.57
N GLY A 57 19.42 1.27 7.54
CA GLY A 57 19.10 0.91 8.93
C GLY A 57 17.71 0.29 9.11
N ALA A 58 16.78 0.53 8.18
CA ALA A 58 15.46 -0.07 8.18
C ALA A 58 15.42 -1.45 7.48
N MET A 59 16.52 -1.95 6.89
CA MET A 59 16.51 -3.21 6.12
C MET A 59 16.29 -4.49 6.96
N ASN A 60 16.00 -4.38 8.25
CA ASN A 60 15.50 -5.51 9.01
C ASN A 60 14.02 -5.74 8.65
N LYS A 61 13.79 -6.62 7.67
CA LYS A 61 12.47 -6.89 7.08
C LYS A 61 11.85 -8.16 7.64
N VAL A 62 10.53 -8.15 7.79
CA VAL A 62 9.73 -9.31 8.16
C VAL A 62 8.51 -9.37 7.25
N LEU A 63 8.33 -10.50 6.56
CA LEU A 63 7.07 -10.79 5.88
C LEU A 63 6.05 -11.25 6.92
N LYS A 64 4.92 -10.55 7.03
CA LYS A 64 3.90 -10.83 8.04
C LYS A 64 2.64 -11.32 7.38
N LYS A 65 2.06 -12.36 7.97
CA LYS A 65 0.71 -12.85 7.66
C LYS A 65 -0.12 -12.78 8.92
N TYR A 66 -1.17 -11.98 8.87
CA TYR A 66 -2.15 -11.90 9.94
C TYR A 66 -3.45 -12.57 9.50
N VAL A 67 -4.01 -13.35 10.43
CA VAL A 67 -5.32 -13.97 10.29
C VAL A 67 -6.14 -13.49 11.47
N PHE A 68 -7.12 -12.64 11.19
CA PHE A 68 -7.97 -12.04 12.19
C PHE A 68 -9.43 -12.45 11.96
N SER A 69 -10.10 -12.78 13.06
CA SER A 69 -11.54 -13.11 13.07
C SER A 69 -12.36 -11.92 13.57
N TYR A 70 -12.08 -10.72 13.05
CA TYR A 70 -12.79 -9.50 13.44
C TYR A 70 -14.18 -9.44 12.81
N SER A 71 -15.12 -8.79 13.52
CA SER A 71 -16.44 -8.45 12.99
C SER A 71 -16.46 -6.98 12.53
N LEU A 72 -17.20 -6.71 11.45
CA LEU A 72 -17.41 -5.38 10.87
C LEU A 72 -17.98 -4.37 11.88
N LEU A 73 -18.92 -4.81 12.71
CA LEU A 73 -19.44 -4.04 13.83
C LEU A 73 -19.37 -4.89 15.09
N ALA A 74 -19.23 -4.22 16.23
CA ALA A 74 -19.35 -4.87 17.53
C ALA A 74 -20.72 -5.56 17.66
N GLY A 75 -20.72 -6.85 17.94
CA GLY A 75 -21.94 -7.64 18.18
C GLY A 75 -22.77 -7.99 16.94
N SER A 76 -22.39 -7.57 15.72
CA SER A 76 -23.18 -7.88 14.52
C SER A 76 -22.97 -9.30 13.98
N GLY A 77 -21.91 -9.98 14.42
CA GLY A 77 -21.50 -11.29 13.91
C GLY A 77 -21.05 -11.30 12.45
N GLN A 78 -21.11 -10.15 11.76
CA GLN A 78 -20.70 -10.02 10.35
C GLN A 78 -19.16 -9.95 10.29
N PRO A 79 -18.47 -10.91 9.66
CA PRO A 79 -17.01 -10.90 9.60
C PRO A 79 -16.49 -9.78 8.68
N VAL A 80 -15.30 -9.25 9.00
CA VAL A 80 -14.59 -8.35 8.10
C VAL A 80 -14.28 -9.07 6.79
N PRO A 81 -14.51 -8.46 5.61
CA PRO A 81 -14.36 -9.15 4.33
C PRO A 81 -12.94 -9.69 4.06
N ALA A 82 -11.91 -9.00 4.53
CA ALA A 82 -10.50 -9.41 4.44
C ALA A 82 -9.99 -9.92 5.79
N THR A 83 -10.24 -11.20 6.09
CA THR A 83 -9.81 -11.85 7.35
C THR A 83 -8.33 -12.22 7.37
N THR A 84 -7.72 -12.38 6.19
CA THR A 84 -6.29 -12.68 6.07
C THR A 84 -5.60 -11.60 5.27
N VAL A 85 -4.54 -11.04 5.84
CA VAL A 85 -3.72 -10.00 5.21
C VAL A 85 -2.25 -10.40 5.32
N THR A 86 -1.54 -10.37 4.19
CA THR A 86 -0.10 -10.62 4.09
C THR A 86 0.57 -9.38 3.56
N PHE A 87 1.66 -8.94 4.19
CA PHE A 87 2.34 -7.70 3.80
C PHE A 87 3.82 -7.71 4.21
N SER A 88 4.63 -6.92 3.51
CA SER A 88 6.01 -6.66 3.92
C SER A 88 6.03 -5.63 5.06
N GLY A 89 6.83 -5.87 6.09
CA GLY A 89 6.90 -4.96 7.23
C GLY A 89 8.22 -5.04 7.99
N TYR A 90 8.23 -4.42 9.16
CA TYR A 90 9.42 -4.24 10.00
C TYR A 90 9.17 -4.76 11.41
N PRO A 91 10.16 -5.30 12.13
CA PRO A 91 10.01 -5.72 13.52
C PRO A 91 9.41 -4.62 14.39
N GLY A 92 8.44 -4.96 15.24
CA GLY A 92 7.80 -4.01 16.15
C GLY A 92 6.75 -3.08 15.54
N SER A 93 6.68 -2.95 14.22
CA SER A 93 5.55 -2.30 13.54
C SER A 93 4.36 -3.27 13.41
N VAL A 94 3.12 -2.80 13.54
CA VAL A 94 1.92 -3.61 13.29
C VAL A 94 1.40 -3.46 11.87
N SER A 95 1.79 -2.40 11.16
CA SER A 95 1.41 -2.13 9.77
C SER A 95 2.58 -2.38 8.82
N SER A 96 2.31 -2.32 7.52
CA SER A 96 3.36 -2.22 6.51
C SER A 96 3.94 -0.81 6.56
N GLY A 97 5.28 -0.74 6.60
CA GLY A 97 5.99 0.50 6.30
C GLY A 97 6.36 0.61 4.81
N ASP A 98 6.06 -0.42 4.02
CA ASP A 98 6.31 -0.44 2.59
C ASP A 98 5.03 -0.16 1.80
N ASP A 99 3.87 -0.34 2.43
CA ASP A 99 2.54 -0.29 1.82
C ASP A 99 2.44 -1.26 0.63
N PHE A 100 2.59 -2.56 0.92
CA PHE A 100 2.27 -3.63 -0.03
C PHE A 100 1.51 -4.73 0.70
N TYR A 101 0.20 -4.81 0.43
CA TYR A 101 -0.73 -5.71 1.11
C TYR A 101 -1.41 -6.64 0.12
N LEU A 102 -1.46 -7.92 0.47
CA LEU A 102 -2.23 -8.96 -0.20
C LEU A 102 -3.30 -9.46 0.76
N THR A 103 -4.54 -9.51 0.30
CA THR A 103 -5.68 -9.97 1.11
C THR A 103 -6.30 -11.22 0.52
N ASN A 104 -6.97 -12.03 1.34
CA ASN A 104 -7.73 -13.20 0.87
C ASN A 104 -8.95 -12.84 0.00
N MET A 105 -9.28 -11.56 -0.12
CA MET A 105 -10.27 -11.07 -1.08
C MET A 105 -9.71 -10.91 -2.49
N ASN A 106 -8.53 -11.48 -2.77
CA ASN A 106 -7.81 -11.27 -4.02
C ASN A 106 -7.63 -9.77 -4.32
N LEU A 107 -7.45 -8.98 -3.27
CA LEU A 107 -7.17 -7.55 -3.35
C LEU A 107 -5.72 -7.32 -2.97
N ALA A 108 -4.99 -6.74 -3.93
CA ALA A 108 -3.65 -6.19 -3.73
C ALA A 108 -3.74 -4.66 -3.60
N SER A 109 -3.16 -4.12 -2.54
CA SER A 109 -3.08 -2.68 -2.28
C SER A 109 -1.61 -2.28 -2.16
N THR A 110 -1.23 -1.21 -2.84
CA THR A 110 0.12 -0.66 -2.70
C THR A 110 0.18 0.86 -2.85
N LEU A 111 1.17 1.47 -2.20
CA LEU A 111 1.49 2.89 -2.30
C LEU A 111 2.90 3.06 -2.86
N GLY A 112 3.06 3.87 -3.90
CA GLY A 112 4.37 4.17 -4.46
C GLY A 112 4.31 5.26 -5.53
N THR A 113 5.45 5.88 -5.81
CA THR A 113 5.60 6.78 -6.95
C THR A 113 5.68 5.97 -8.25
N SER A 114 4.99 6.47 -9.27
CA SER A 114 4.97 5.93 -10.62
C SER A 114 5.90 6.74 -11.53
N PHE A 115 6.51 6.09 -12.51
CA PHE A 115 7.43 6.74 -13.46
C PHE A 115 6.67 7.52 -14.55
N PRO A 116 7.26 8.55 -15.20
CA PRO A 116 6.62 9.27 -16.29
C PRO A 116 6.28 8.33 -17.45
N GLY A 117 4.99 8.26 -17.81
CA GLY A 117 4.42 7.19 -18.68
C GLY A 117 3.54 6.19 -17.91
N SER A 118 3.54 6.29 -16.60
CA SER A 118 2.62 5.65 -15.65
C SER A 118 2.02 6.74 -14.75
N TYR A 119 0.70 6.74 -14.65
CA TYR A 119 -0.16 7.76 -14.05
C TYR A 119 0.27 8.14 -12.62
N CYS A 120 0.16 9.41 -12.19
CA CYS A 120 0.46 9.77 -10.79
C CYS A 120 -0.48 9.02 -9.85
N PHE A 121 0.09 8.20 -8.97
CA PHE A 121 -0.67 7.40 -8.02
C PHE A 121 -0.31 7.79 -6.59
N ASP A 122 -1.33 8.15 -5.82
CA ASP A 122 -1.25 8.26 -4.36
C ASP A 122 -1.88 7.05 -3.65
N GLU A 123 -2.49 6.08 -4.36
CA GLU A 123 -2.92 4.77 -3.83
C GLU A 123 -3.45 3.90 -5.01
N ALA A 124 -3.07 2.62 -5.09
CA ALA A 124 -3.67 1.67 -6.04
C ALA A 124 -4.39 0.53 -5.29
N ILE A 125 -5.70 0.42 -5.50
CA ILE A 125 -6.59 -0.58 -4.89
C ILE A 125 -7.27 -1.37 -6.01
N SER A 126 -7.01 -2.68 -6.12
CA SER A 126 -7.64 -3.55 -7.13
C SER A 126 -8.37 -4.72 -6.48
N ARG A 127 -9.70 -4.77 -6.60
CA ARG A 127 -10.55 -5.77 -5.95
C ARG A 127 -11.17 -6.70 -7.00
N THR A 128 -10.80 -7.98 -7.03
CA THR A 128 -11.50 -8.94 -7.90
C THR A 128 -12.81 -9.39 -7.23
N GLY A 129 -13.94 -8.93 -7.74
CA GLY A 129 -15.26 -9.38 -7.28
C GLY A 129 -16.31 -9.19 -8.39
N GLY A 130 -16.95 -10.28 -8.80
CA GLY A 130 -17.75 -10.36 -10.03
C GLY A 130 -16.95 -11.02 -11.16
N ASN A 131 -17.55 -11.25 -12.33
CA ASN A 131 -16.91 -11.82 -13.54
C ASN A 131 -15.73 -10.99 -14.10
N ASP A 132 -15.31 -9.96 -13.37
CA ASP A 132 -14.26 -9.04 -13.74
C ASP A 132 -12.91 -9.60 -13.24
N ASP A 133 -12.14 -10.12 -14.18
CA ASP A 133 -10.78 -10.61 -13.95
C ASP A 133 -9.84 -9.46 -13.50
N PHE A 134 -8.86 -9.76 -12.65
CA PHE A 134 -7.85 -8.82 -12.13
C PHE A 134 -7.21 -8.00 -13.26
N THR A 135 -7.01 -8.65 -14.40
CA THR A 135 -6.47 -8.08 -15.63
C THR A 135 -7.39 -7.02 -16.24
N GLN A 136 -8.69 -7.25 -16.26
CA GLN A 136 -9.69 -6.29 -16.77
C GLN A 136 -9.81 -5.08 -15.85
N ILE A 137 -9.66 -5.26 -14.54
CA ILE A 137 -9.66 -4.17 -13.55
C ILE A 137 -8.43 -3.28 -13.77
N ILE A 138 -7.22 -3.85 -13.90
CA ILE A 138 -6.01 -3.09 -14.18
C ILE A 138 -6.14 -2.33 -15.50
N GLN A 139 -6.64 -2.96 -16.57
CA GLN A 139 -6.81 -2.27 -17.86
C GLN A 139 -7.85 -1.15 -17.80
N ARG A 140 -8.97 -1.35 -17.10
CA ARG A 140 -10.00 -0.31 -16.92
C ARG A 140 -9.50 0.84 -16.04
N TRP A 141 -8.71 0.53 -15.01
CA TRP A 141 -8.15 1.53 -14.09
C TRP A 141 -7.02 2.33 -14.74
N CYS A 142 -6.09 1.68 -15.45
CA CYS A 142 -5.10 2.35 -16.29
C CYS A 142 -5.78 3.20 -17.39
N GLY A 143 -6.81 2.67 -18.06
CA GLY A 143 -7.57 3.39 -19.09
C GLY A 143 -8.30 4.62 -18.56
N ALA A 144 -8.87 4.56 -17.35
CA ALA A 144 -9.56 5.70 -16.72
C ALA A 144 -8.60 6.82 -16.25
N GLN A 145 -7.34 6.49 -15.97
CA GLN A 145 -6.34 7.43 -15.45
C GLN A 145 -5.51 8.11 -16.57
N ALA A 146 -5.57 7.60 -17.81
CA ALA A 146 -4.92 8.21 -18.98
C ALA A 146 -5.39 9.64 -19.30
N ASN A 147 -6.54 10.04 -18.76
CA ASN A 147 -7.07 11.39 -18.93
C ASN A 147 -6.81 12.34 -17.75
N LYS A 148 -6.13 11.91 -16.68
CA LYS A 148 -5.75 12.80 -15.58
C LYS A 148 -4.30 13.24 -15.75
N LYS A 149 -4.10 14.41 -16.36
CA LYS A 149 -2.81 15.11 -16.29
C LYS A 149 -2.57 15.55 -14.85
N CYS A 150 -1.41 15.22 -14.31
CA CYS A 150 -0.94 15.79 -13.04
C CYS A 150 -0.58 17.25 -13.33
N ASN A 151 -1.42 18.18 -12.90
CA ASN A 151 -1.05 19.59 -12.94
C ASN A 151 0.07 19.79 -11.92
N THR A 152 1.22 20.21 -12.44
CA THR A 152 2.41 20.67 -11.70
C THR A 152 2.09 21.82 -10.77
#